data_AF-A0A1V5ZD92-F1
#
_entry.id   AF-A0A1V5ZD92-F1
#
_cell.length_a   1.000
_cell.length_b   1.000
_cell.length_c   1.000
_cell.angle_alpha   90.00
_cell.angle_beta   90.00
_cell.angle_gamma   90.00
#
_symmetry.space_group_name_H-M   'P 1'
#
loop_
_entity.id
_entity.type
_entity.pdbx_description
1 polymer ?
#
loop_
_entity_poly.entity_id
_entity_poly.type
_entity_poly.pdbx_seq_one_letter_code
_entity_poly.pdbx_strand_id
1 'polypeptide(L)'
;MQVVGINSSPRKNSNTDLLLSSVLKGASDGGCETVHIDLSSYEIEYCKACDTCYRTGTCVLMDEFPDVHDVILESDGIVLGSPNYINNVTARMKTLLDRMADTVHCQRLLGKYTAAVSTAGGSGAFDVANYLNHSLFIMGASIVGSVGVNLSEGGEALQKGVDRSYQLGEMIADAICKKTEYPDQQEKHAAMLERMKQLVSQKKDDWTYEYEYFVEKKWL
;
A
#
# COMPACT_ATOMS: atom_id res chain seq x y z
N MET A 1 7.09 13.48 8.87
CA MET A 1 5.93 12.85 8.22
C MET A 1 6.34 12.56 6.81
N GLN A 2 6.38 11.29 6.42
CA GLN A 2 6.73 10.89 5.05
C GLN A 2 5.56 10.16 4.39
N VAL A 3 5.30 10.47 3.11
CA VAL A 3 4.33 9.78 2.28
C VAL A 3 5.03 9.21 1.05
N VAL A 4 4.98 7.88 0.88
CA VAL A 4 5.48 7.22 -0.34
C VAL A 4 4.34 6.98 -1.33
N GLY A 5 4.58 7.28 -2.59
CA GLY A 5 3.72 6.93 -3.72
C GLY A 5 4.38 5.86 -4.58
N ILE A 6 3.67 4.78 -4.87
CA ILE A 6 4.18 3.64 -5.65
C ILE A 6 3.37 3.51 -6.94
N ASN A 7 3.98 3.86 -8.06
CA ASN A 7 3.42 3.69 -9.40
C ASN A 7 3.82 2.33 -9.97
N SER A 8 2.84 1.58 -10.47
CA SER A 8 3.07 0.30 -11.16
C SER A 8 2.77 0.33 -12.65
N SER A 9 2.40 1.49 -13.21
CA SER A 9 2.18 1.62 -14.64
C SER A 9 3.44 1.24 -15.43
N PRO A 10 3.33 0.48 -16.53
CA PRO A 10 4.47 0.20 -17.39
C PRO A 10 4.84 1.39 -18.30
N ARG A 11 4.00 2.43 -18.34
CA ARG A 11 4.21 3.63 -19.16
C ARG A 11 4.78 4.73 -18.30
N LYS A 12 5.87 5.35 -18.75
CA LYS A 12 6.38 6.60 -18.19
C LYS A 12 5.33 7.70 -18.37
N ASN A 13 5.18 8.59 -17.38
CA ASN A 13 4.25 9.72 -17.39
C ASN A 13 2.80 9.29 -17.71
N SER A 14 2.36 8.17 -17.14
CA SER A 14 1.01 7.64 -17.40
C SER A 14 -0.08 8.43 -16.68
N ASN A 15 -1.35 8.24 -17.05
CA ASN A 15 -2.46 8.87 -16.35
C ASN A 15 -2.55 8.42 -14.87
N THR A 16 -2.20 7.17 -14.56
CA THR A 16 -2.11 6.70 -13.16
C THR A 16 -1.02 7.44 -12.40
N ASP A 17 0.13 7.62 -13.03
CA ASP A 17 1.27 8.34 -12.47
C ASP A 17 0.96 9.83 -12.24
N LEU A 18 0.20 10.44 -13.15
CA LEU A 18 -0.32 11.80 -13.00
C LEU A 18 -1.23 11.93 -11.77
N LEU A 19 -2.16 10.99 -11.57
CA LEU A 19 -3.00 10.97 -10.37
C LEU A 19 -2.15 10.80 -9.11
N LEU A 20 -1.23 9.83 -9.10
CA LEU A 20 -0.36 9.54 -7.96
C LEU A 20 0.50 10.76 -7.58
N SER A 21 1.13 11.38 -8.58
CA SER A 21 1.95 12.58 -8.40
C SER A 21 1.12 13.74 -7.85
N SER A 22 -0.15 13.83 -8.22
CA SER A 22 -1.07 14.82 -7.65
C SER A 22 -1.39 14.57 -6.18
N VAL A 23 -1.58 13.30 -5.77
CA VAL A 23 -1.70 12.94 -4.34
C VAL A 23 -0.43 13.34 -3.58
N LEU A 24 0.76 13.02 -4.11
CA LEU A 24 2.01 13.41 -3.47
C LEU A 24 2.18 14.93 -3.40
N LYS A 25 1.71 15.67 -4.42
CA LYS A 25 1.73 17.14 -4.38
C LYS A 25 0.85 17.68 -3.25
N GLY A 26 -0.38 17.19 -3.10
CA GLY A 26 -1.27 17.59 -2.02
C GLY A 26 -0.72 17.24 -0.64
N ALA A 27 -0.11 16.06 -0.49
CA ALA A 27 0.54 15.66 0.75
C ALA A 27 1.75 16.55 1.08
N SER A 28 2.55 16.91 0.06
CA SER A 28 3.70 17.81 0.20
C SER A 28 3.29 19.21 0.62
N ASP A 29 2.24 19.77 0.02
CA ASP A 29 1.70 21.08 0.41
C ASP A 29 1.08 21.06 1.81
N GLY A 30 0.59 19.89 2.24
CA GLY A 30 0.20 19.60 3.62
C GLY A 30 1.37 19.39 4.60
N GLY A 31 2.63 19.58 4.16
CA GLY A 31 3.82 19.53 5.00
C GLY A 31 4.47 18.16 5.17
N CYS A 32 4.10 17.16 4.36
CA CYS A 32 4.79 15.87 4.34
C CYS A 32 6.00 15.90 3.41
N GLU A 33 7.06 15.19 3.78
CA GLU A 33 8.07 14.76 2.80
C GLU A 33 7.43 13.70 1.89
N THR A 34 7.70 13.74 0.59
CA THR A 34 7.12 12.77 -0.35
C THR A 34 8.20 12.04 -1.15
N VAL A 35 7.99 10.74 -1.28
CA VAL A 35 8.85 9.83 -2.05
C VAL A 35 8.01 9.25 -3.18
N HIS A 36 8.52 9.28 -4.41
CA HIS A 36 7.86 8.68 -5.56
C HIS A 36 8.70 7.51 -6.07
N ILE A 37 8.08 6.33 -6.13
CA ILE A 37 8.68 5.09 -6.62
C ILE A 37 7.93 4.66 -7.87
N ASP A 38 8.63 4.62 -9.00
CA ASP A 38 8.16 3.96 -10.21
C ASP A 38 8.69 2.51 -10.25
N LEU A 39 7.82 1.55 -9.94
CA LEU A 39 8.17 0.13 -9.93
C LEU A 39 8.68 -0.36 -11.28
N SER A 40 8.39 0.33 -12.39
CA SER A 40 8.96 -0.05 -13.70
C SER A 40 10.49 0.05 -13.75
N SER A 41 11.11 0.71 -12.77
CA SER A 41 12.55 0.82 -12.61
C SER A 41 13.16 -0.23 -11.67
N TYR A 42 12.33 -1.15 -11.13
CA TYR A 42 12.74 -2.18 -10.17
C TYR A 42 12.46 -3.58 -10.73
N GLU A 43 13.45 -4.46 -10.62
CA GLU A 43 13.38 -5.88 -10.88
C GLU A 43 13.03 -6.60 -9.57
N ILE A 44 11.77 -7.02 -9.48
CA ILE A 44 11.25 -7.78 -8.34
C ILE A 44 10.76 -9.13 -8.87
N GLU A 45 11.40 -10.21 -8.41
CA GLU A 45 11.05 -11.57 -8.73
C GLU A 45 9.75 -12.02 -8.03
N TYR A 46 9.10 -13.03 -8.58
CA TYR A 46 7.89 -13.60 -7.97
C TYR A 46 8.19 -14.27 -6.63
N CYS A 47 7.23 -14.13 -5.70
CA CYS A 47 7.29 -14.84 -4.43
C CYS A 47 7.39 -16.36 -4.64
N LYS A 48 8.36 -17.00 -3.98
CA LYS A 48 8.59 -18.46 -4.08
C LYS A 48 7.81 -19.29 -3.04
N ALA A 49 7.00 -18.65 -2.18
CA ALA A 49 6.29 -19.30 -1.08
C ALA A 49 7.19 -20.23 -0.24
N CYS A 50 8.42 -19.78 0.04
CA CYS A 50 9.43 -20.58 0.76
C CYS A 50 9.42 -20.37 2.27
N ASP A 51 8.56 -19.48 2.77
CA ASP A 51 8.34 -19.13 4.17
C ASP A 51 9.59 -18.66 4.94
N THR A 52 10.68 -18.30 4.23
CA THR A 52 11.92 -17.89 4.90
C THR A 52 11.80 -16.53 5.59
N CYS A 53 10.98 -15.63 5.05
CA CYS A 53 10.69 -14.35 5.71
C CYS A 53 9.98 -14.56 7.05
N TYR A 54 9.16 -15.59 7.21
CA TYR A 54 8.48 -15.88 8.48
C TYR A 54 9.46 -16.38 9.56
N ARG A 55 10.56 -17.01 9.14
CA ARG A 55 11.61 -17.54 10.04
C ARG A 55 12.69 -16.51 10.37
N THR A 56 13.03 -15.65 9.42
CA THR A 56 14.24 -14.81 9.48
C THR A 56 13.96 -13.32 9.44
N GLY A 57 12.72 -12.91 9.13
CA GLY A 57 12.33 -11.52 8.94
C GLY A 57 12.77 -10.92 7.60
N THR A 58 13.45 -11.69 6.74
CA THR A 58 14.00 -11.19 5.48
C THR A 58 13.67 -12.13 4.31
N CYS A 59 13.56 -11.56 3.11
CA CYS A 59 13.39 -12.35 1.90
C CYS A 59 14.74 -12.93 1.45
N VAL A 60 14.73 -14.16 0.92
CA VAL A 60 15.96 -14.83 0.38
C VAL A 60 16.29 -14.43 -1.05
N LEU A 61 15.37 -13.74 -1.73
CA LEU A 61 15.60 -13.27 -3.09
C LEU A 61 16.48 -12.02 -3.04
N MET A 62 17.60 -12.08 -3.75
CA MET A 62 18.58 -11.01 -3.87
C MET A 62 18.21 -10.12 -5.05
N ASP A 63 17.17 -9.32 -4.87
CA ASP A 63 16.65 -8.37 -5.84
C ASP A 63 16.18 -7.09 -5.15
N GLU A 64 15.52 -6.19 -5.87
CA GLU A 64 15.29 -4.81 -5.40
C GLU A 64 13.97 -4.65 -4.62
N PHE A 65 13.36 -5.77 -4.19
CA PHE A 65 12.19 -5.72 -3.31
C PHE A 65 12.46 -5.03 -1.96
N PRO A 66 13.56 -5.33 -1.23
CA PRO A 66 13.83 -4.69 0.06
C PRO A 66 13.88 -3.17 -0.07
N ASP A 67 14.45 -2.64 -1.17
CA ASP A 67 14.57 -1.20 -1.41
C ASP A 67 13.20 -0.50 -1.46
N VAL A 68 12.18 -1.18 -2.01
CA VAL A 68 10.80 -0.65 -2.03
C VAL A 68 10.07 -0.92 -0.71
N HIS A 69 10.24 -2.12 -0.15
CA HIS A 69 9.55 -2.56 1.05
C HIS A 69 9.96 -1.75 2.28
N ASP A 70 11.25 -1.45 2.43
CA ASP A 70 11.77 -0.67 3.55
C ASP A 70 11.21 0.75 3.53
N VAL A 71 11.12 1.40 2.35
CA VAL A 71 10.48 2.73 2.23
C VAL A 71 9.00 2.69 2.62
N ILE A 72 8.27 1.62 2.27
CA ILE A 72 6.87 1.43 2.72
C ILE A 72 6.79 1.37 4.25
N LEU A 73 7.71 0.62 4.86
CA LEU A 73 7.73 0.41 6.31
C LEU A 73 8.17 1.65 7.09
N GLU A 74 9.01 2.50 6.51
CA GLU A 74 9.48 3.76 7.09
C GLU A 74 8.46 4.91 6.94
N SER A 75 7.61 4.85 5.90
CA SER A 75 6.63 5.91 5.61
C SER A 75 5.45 5.96 6.58
N ASP A 76 4.90 7.15 6.85
CA ASP A 76 3.67 7.33 7.64
C ASP A 76 2.40 7.18 6.78
N GLY A 77 2.49 7.57 5.51
CA GLY A 77 1.45 7.43 4.51
C GLY A 77 1.91 6.66 3.28
N ILE A 78 1.03 5.85 2.70
CA ILE A 78 1.33 5.00 1.54
C ILE A 78 0.25 5.22 0.49
N VAL A 79 0.65 5.53 -0.74
CA VAL A 79 -0.26 5.70 -1.87
C VAL A 79 0.09 4.70 -2.96
N LEU A 80 -0.83 3.79 -3.28
CA LEU A 80 -0.62 2.84 -4.37
C LEU A 80 -1.31 3.32 -5.66
N GLY A 81 -0.56 3.32 -6.75
CA GLY A 81 -1.04 3.63 -8.10
C GLY A 81 -0.90 2.43 -9.03
N SER A 82 -2.02 1.96 -9.59
CA SER A 82 -1.99 0.97 -10.68
C SER A 82 -3.04 1.29 -11.73
N PRO A 83 -2.71 1.20 -13.04
CA PRO A 83 -3.75 1.15 -14.05
C PRO A 83 -4.56 -0.15 -13.91
N ASN A 84 -5.82 -0.11 -14.36
CA ASN A 84 -6.66 -1.29 -14.52
C ASN A 84 -6.26 -2.05 -15.79
N TYR A 85 -5.61 -3.21 -15.62
CA TYR A 85 -5.39 -4.20 -16.69
C TYR A 85 -6.19 -5.46 -16.39
N ILE A 86 -7.22 -5.72 -17.20
CA ILE A 86 -8.14 -6.88 -17.07
C ILE A 86 -8.80 -6.94 -15.67
N ASN A 87 -9.42 -5.83 -15.26
CA ASN A 87 -10.14 -5.65 -14.00
C ASN A 87 -9.28 -5.88 -12.76
N ASN A 88 -7.97 -5.65 -12.86
CA ASN A 88 -7.07 -5.78 -11.73
C ASN A 88 -5.87 -4.84 -11.86
N VAL A 89 -5.05 -4.83 -10.82
CA VAL A 89 -3.74 -4.18 -10.81
C VAL A 89 -2.80 -4.81 -11.84
N THR A 90 -1.71 -4.12 -12.16
CA THR A 90 -0.67 -4.72 -13.00
C THR A 90 -0.03 -5.92 -12.30
N ALA A 91 0.46 -6.87 -13.10
CA ALA A 91 1.24 -8.01 -12.58
C ALA A 91 2.42 -7.53 -11.70
N ARG A 92 3.04 -6.41 -12.05
CA ARG A 92 4.14 -5.80 -11.28
C ARG A 92 3.72 -5.37 -9.88
N MET A 93 2.60 -4.67 -9.75
CA MET A 93 2.04 -4.32 -8.43
C MET A 93 1.70 -5.59 -7.64
N LYS A 94 1.11 -6.58 -8.31
CA LYS A 94 0.78 -7.84 -7.65
C LYS A 94 2.02 -8.60 -7.17
N THR A 95 3.11 -8.59 -7.93
CA THR A 95 4.39 -9.18 -7.54
C THR A 95 4.98 -8.53 -6.29
N LEU A 96 4.92 -7.19 -6.18
CA LEU A 96 5.31 -6.48 -4.95
C LEU A 96 4.44 -6.96 -3.76
N LEU A 97 3.12 -6.93 -3.91
CA LEU A 97 2.18 -7.31 -2.84
C LEU A 97 2.34 -8.78 -2.42
N ASP A 98 2.61 -9.69 -3.35
CA ASP A 98 2.78 -11.13 -3.09
C ASP A 98 3.99 -11.47 -2.22
N ARG A 99 4.93 -10.53 -2.10
CA ARG A 99 6.11 -10.69 -1.25
C ARG A 99 5.93 -10.12 0.16
N MET A 100 4.79 -9.49 0.44
CA MET A 100 4.50 -8.83 1.72
C MET A 100 3.66 -9.68 2.67
N ALA A 101 3.73 -11.01 2.57
CA ALA A 101 2.95 -11.91 3.44
C ALA A 101 3.34 -11.76 4.93
N ASP A 102 4.62 -11.55 5.23
CA ASP A 102 5.13 -11.23 6.57
C ASP A 102 4.51 -9.92 7.10
N THR A 103 4.28 -8.96 6.21
CA THR A 103 3.69 -7.66 6.53
C THR A 103 2.22 -7.82 6.94
N VAL A 104 1.51 -8.79 6.34
CA VAL A 104 0.18 -9.21 6.78
C VAL A 104 0.26 -9.87 8.15
N HIS A 105 1.11 -10.88 8.34
CA HIS A 105 1.13 -11.61 9.61
C HIS A 105 1.55 -10.73 10.79
N CYS A 106 2.60 -9.94 10.60
CA CYS A 106 3.15 -9.04 11.61
C CYS A 106 2.41 -7.69 11.72
N GLN A 107 1.34 -7.49 10.95
CA GLN A 107 0.52 -6.27 10.94
C GLN A 107 1.41 -5.00 10.88
N ARG A 108 2.43 -5.03 10.01
CA ARG A 108 3.56 -4.06 10.06
C ARG A 108 3.17 -2.64 9.67
N LEU A 109 1.97 -2.43 9.14
CA LEU A 109 1.46 -1.11 8.76
C LEU A 109 0.46 -0.52 9.78
N LEU A 110 0.29 -1.15 10.95
CA LEU A 110 -0.52 -0.57 12.03
C LEU A 110 -0.08 0.87 12.36
N GLY A 111 -1.05 1.78 12.40
CA GLY A 111 -0.82 3.21 12.68
C GLY A 111 -0.44 4.04 11.45
N LYS A 112 -0.28 3.43 10.27
CA LYS A 112 -0.04 4.14 9.00
C LYS A 112 -1.36 4.45 8.29
N TYR A 113 -1.30 5.35 7.32
CA TYR A 113 -2.43 5.77 6.50
C TYR A 113 -2.23 5.35 5.05
N THR A 114 -3.30 4.94 4.37
CA THR A 114 -3.25 4.50 2.97
C THR A 114 -4.28 5.19 2.10
N ALA A 115 -3.90 5.43 0.85
CA ALA A 115 -4.80 5.80 -0.23
C ALA A 115 -4.43 5.07 -1.52
N ALA A 116 -5.34 5.08 -2.49
CA ALA A 116 -5.09 4.42 -3.77
C ALA A 116 -5.64 5.21 -4.94
N VAL A 117 -4.93 5.14 -6.06
CA VAL A 117 -5.36 5.73 -7.33
C VAL A 117 -5.29 4.70 -8.45
N SER A 118 -6.23 4.80 -9.39
CA SER A 118 -6.25 3.94 -10.57
C SER A 118 -6.88 4.63 -11.77
N THR A 119 -6.44 4.24 -12.95
CA THR A 119 -7.05 4.64 -14.21
C THR A 119 -7.39 3.43 -15.07
N ALA A 120 -8.52 3.47 -15.76
CA ALA A 120 -8.94 2.42 -16.70
C ALA A 120 -9.26 3.02 -18.07
N GLY A 121 -9.09 2.22 -19.12
CA GLY A 121 -9.51 2.65 -20.47
C GLY A 121 -11.04 2.76 -20.60
N GLY A 122 -11.78 1.80 -20.03
CA GLY A 122 -13.23 1.68 -20.17
C GLY A 122 -14.01 1.81 -18.87
N SER A 123 -13.72 0.96 -17.88
CA SER A 123 -14.46 0.88 -16.61
C SER A 123 -13.60 0.23 -15.51
N GLY A 124 -14.10 0.20 -14.27
CA GLY A 124 -13.52 -0.57 -13.17
C GLY A 124 -12.30 0.08 -12.49
N ALA A 125 -11.96 1.34 -12.80
CA ALA A 125 -10.84 2.02 -12.15
C ALA A 125 -11.02 2.09 -10.62
N PHE A 126 -12.24 2.37 -10.14
CA PHE A 126 -12.51 2.49 -8.71
C PHE A 126 -12.36 1.15 -7.97
N ASP A 127 -12.78 0.04 -8.59
CA ASP A 127 -12.64 -1.30 -8.02
C ASP A 127 -11.17 -1.69 -7.85
N VAL A 128 -10.33 -1.35 -8.83
CA VAL A 128 -8.86 -1.56 -8.74
C VAL A 128 -8.24 -0.71 -7.64
N ALA A 129 -8.66 0.55 -7.49
CA ALA A 129 -8.20 1.40 -6.38
C ALA A 129 -8.62 0.83 -5.02
N ASN A 130 -9.83 0.27 -4.91
CA ASN A 130 -10.29 -0.35 -3.67
C ASN A 130 -9.53 -1.65 -3.35
N TYR A 131 -9.17 -2.45 -4.36
CA TYR A 131 -8.31 -3.61 -4.18
C TYR A 131 -6.93 -3.23 -3.60
N LEU A 132 -6.33 -2.16 -4.11
CA LEU A 132 -5.05 -1.64 -3.60
C LEU A 132 -5.16 -1.23 -2.13
N ASN A 133 -6.18 -0.43 -1.79
CA ASN A 133 -6.44 -0.03 -0.41
C ASN A 133 -6.68 -1.24 0.50
N HIS A 134 -7.48 -2.21 0.06
CA HIS A 134 -7.75 -3.41 0.84
C HIS A 134 -6.48 -4.22 1.11
N SER A 135 -5.56 -4.26 0.14
CA SER A 135 -4.28 -4.96 0.28
C SER A 135 -3.42 -4.38 1.41
N LEU A 136 -3.37 -3.05 1.58
CA LEU A 136 -2.66 -2.41 2.69
C LEU A 136 -3.46 -2.42 4.00
N PHE A 137 -4.78 -2.40 3.91
CA PHE A 137 -5.66 -2.50 5.08
C PHE A 137 -5.48 -3.82 5.85
N ILE A 138 -5.39 -4.95 5.15
CA ILE A 138 -5.13 -6.24 5.81
C ILE A 138 -3.73 -6.32 6.44
N MET A 139 -2.84 -5.39 6.10
CA MET A 139 -1.49 -5.23 6.68
C MET A 139 -1.47 -4.21 7.84
N GLY A 140 -2.61 -3.57 8.14
CA GLY A 140 -2.81 -2.68 9.29
C GLY A 140 -2.96 -1.17 8.96
N ALA A 141 -2.86 -0.76 7.69
CA ALA A 141 -2.96 0.65 7.31
C ALA A 141 -4.42 1.15 7.28
N SER A 142 -4.66 2.35 7.79
CA SER A 142 -6.00 2.98 7.77
C SER A 142 -6.28 3.66 6.43
N ILE A 143 -7.37 3.28 5.78
CA ILE A 143 -7.79 3.84 4.48
C ILE A 143 -8.33 5.26 4.65
N VAL A 144 -7.72 6.22 3.96
CA VAL A 144 -8.14 7.62 3.87
C VAL A 144 -9.10 7.83 2.70
N GLY A 145 -8.85 7.19 1.56
CA GLY A 145 -9.72 7.31 0.38
C GLY A 145 -9.14 6.68 -0.89
N SER A 146 -9.87 6.81 -1.99
CA SER A 146 -9.46 6.31 -3.31
C SER A 146 -9.94 7.21 -4.45
N VAL A 147 -9.18 7.24 -5.55
CA VAL A 147 -9.58 7.89 -6.81
C VAL A 147 -9.48 6.89 -7.96
N GLY A 148 -10.60 6.64 -8.63
CA GLY A 148 -10.65 5.88 -9.88
C GLY A 148 -11.12 6.77 -11.02
N VAL A 149 -10.44 6.70 -12.18
CA VAL A 149 -10.84 7.44 -13.39
C VAL A 149 -10.95 6.50 -14.58
N ASN A 150 -12.12 6.47 -15.23
CA ASN A 150 -12.29 5.79 -16.51
C ASN A 150 -12.08 6.79 -17.65
N LEU A 151 -11.09 6.55 -18.51
CA LEU A 151 -10.72 7.48 -19.59
C LEU A 151 -11.77 7.57 -20.70
N SER A 152 -12.63 6.57 -20.81
CA SER A 152 -13.84 6.56 -21.67
C SER A 152 -14.82 7.69 -21.34
N GLU A 153 -14.77 8.24 -20.12
CA GLU A 153 -15.61 9.36 -19.66
C GLU A 153 -15.10 10.72 -20.18
N GLY A 154 -13.97 10.76 -20.88
CA GLY A 154 -13.43 11.94 -21.54
C GLY A 154 -12.38 12.72 -20.72
N GLY A 155 -11.77 13.73 -21.34
CA GLY A 155 -10.65 14.49 -20.76
C GLY A 155 -11.00 15.25 -19.47
N GLU A 156 -12.25 15.71 -19.33
CA GLU A 156 -12.73 16.38 -18.13
C GLU A 156 -12.72 15.45 -16.90
N ALA A 157 -12.98 14.15 -17.10
CA ALA A 157 -12.94 13.15 -16.03
C ALA A 157 -11.53 12.98 -15.47
N LEU A 158 -10.51 13.03 -16.33
CA LEU A 158 -9.11 12.98 -15.92
C LEU A 158 -8.73 14.21 -15.09
N GLN A 159 -9.08 15.41 -15.55
CA GLN A 159 -8.78 16.63 -14.80
C GLN A 159 -9.44 16.63 -13.42
N LYS A 160 -10.73 16.29 -13.33
CA LYS A 160 -11.43 16.12 -12.03
C LYS A 160 -10.77 15.05 -11.17
N GLY A 161 -10.23 14.00 -11.80
CA GLY A 161 -9.46 12.96 -11.12
C GLY A 161 -8.20 13.52 -10.47
N VAL A 162 -7.42 14.32 -11.20
CA VAL A 162 -6.24 15.02 -10.70
C VAL A 162 -6.61 15.92 -9.51
N ASP A 163 -7.66 16.74 -9.63
CA ASP A 163 -8.07 17.64 -8.54
C ASP A 163 -8.48 16.87 -7.28
N ARG A 164 -9.20 15.75 -7.43
CA ARG A 164 -9.56 14.84 -6.32
C ARG A 164 -8.34 14.14 -5.73
N SER A 165 -7.37 13.76 -6.56
CA SER A 165 -6.11 13.18 -6.11
C SER A 165 -5.30 14.16 -5.27
N TYR A 166 -5.23 15.43 -5.67
CA TYR A 166 -4.60 16.48 -4.86
C TYR A 166 -5.26 16.59 -3.48
N GLN A 167 -6.59 16.69 -3.43
CA GLN A 167 -7.35 16.75 -2.17
C GLN A 167 -7.12 15.51 -1.29
N LEU A 168 -7.04 14.33 -1.91
CA LEU A 168 -6.73 13.09 -1.19
C LEU A 168 -5.32 13.15 -0.56
N GLY A 169 -4.37 13.81 -1.20
CA GLY A 169 -3.05 14.10 -0.64
C GLY A 169 -3.12 14.97 0.62
N GLU A 170 -3.89 16.06 0.58
CA GLU A 170 -4.12 16.92 1.74
C GLU A 170 -4.78 16.14 2.89
N MET A 171 -5.75 15.28 2.58
CA MET A 171 -6.42 14.43 3.58
C MET A 171 -5.45 13.44 4.23
N ILE A 172 -4.51 12.85 3.49
CA ILE A 172 -3.48 11.97 4.06
C ILE A 172 -2.57 12.75 5.01
N ALA A 173 -2.09 13.92 4.59
CA ALA A 173 -1.23 14.76 5.43
C ALA A 173 -1.95 15.17 6.72
N ASP A 174 -3.23 15.55 6.63
CA ASP A 174 -4.06 15.88 7.78
C ASP A 174 -4.25 14.66 8.72
N ALA A 175 -4.51 13.48 8.14
CA ALA A 175 -4.68 12.24 8.90
C ALA A 175 -3.42 11.85 9.66
N ILE A 176 -2.24 11.96 9.03
CA ILE A 176 -0.95 11.71 9.69
C ILE A 176 -0.72 12.73 10.80
N CYS A 177 -0.90 14.02 10.51
CA CYS A 177 -0.65 15.12 11.44
C CYS A 177 -1.52 15.01 12.70
N LYS A 178 -2.82 14.75 12.51
CA LYS A 178 -3.79 14.65 13.61
C LYS A 178 -3.83 13.28 14.26
N LYS A 179 -3.15 12.28 13.69
CA LYS A 179 -3.30 10.87 14.04
C LYS A 179 -4.77 10.46 14.03
N THR A 180 -5.46 10.81 12.94
CA THR A 180 -6.90 10.58 12.78
C THR A 180 -7.23 9.12 13.04
N GLU A 181 -8.21 8.89 13.91
CA GLU A 181 -8.74 7.58 14.21
C GLU A 181 -9.99 7.31 13.38
N TYR A 182 -10.09 6.10 12.84
CA TYR A 182 -11.26 5.63 12.10
C TYR A 182 -11.87 4.45 12.87
N PRO A 183 -12.88 4.67 13.75
CA PRO A 183 -13.37 3.65 14.68
C PRO A 183 -13.74 2.31 14.02
N ASP A 184 -14.47 2.36 12.90
CA ASP A 184 -14.88 1.16 12.15
C ASP A 184 -13.69 0.37 11.57
N GLN A 185 -12.57 1.05 11.30
CA GLN A 185 -11.33 0.42 10.82
C GLN A 185 -10.51 -0.12 11.98
N GLN A 186 -10.46 0.60 13.11
CA GLN A 186 -9.77 0.15 14.32
C GLN A 186 -10.35 -1.17 14.85
N GLU A 187 -11.67 -1.33 14.85
CA GLU A 187 -12.32 -2.60 15.23
C GLU A 187 -11.85 -3.75 14.34
N LYS A 188 -11.81 -3.53 13.03
CA LYS A 188 -11.34 -4.52 12.04
C LYS A 188 -9.85 -4.83 12.18
N HIS A 189 -9.02 -3.82 12.43
CA HIS A 189 -7.60 -4.00 12.72
C HIS A 189 -7.38 -4.81 13.99
N ALA A 190 -8.14 -4.55 15.06
CA ALA A 190 -8.08 -5.32 16.29
C ALA A 190 -8.47 -6.79 16.06
N ALA A 191 -9.54 -7.03 15.30
CA ALA A 191 -9.96 -8.38 14.93
C ALA A 191 -8.92 -9.10 14.07
N MET A 192 -8.29 -8.41 13.11
CA MET A 192 -7.22 -8.96 12.29
C MET A 192 -5.98 -9.28 13.12
N LEU A 193 -5.58 -8.38 14.03
CA LEU A 193 -4.45 -8.60 14.93
C LEU A 193 -4.68 -9.81 15.83
N GLU A 194 -5.87 -9.99 16.40
CA GLU A 194 -6.20 -11.17 17.19
C GLU A 194 -6.16 -12.46 16.35
N ARG A 195 -6.64 -12.41 15.10
CA ARG A 195 -6.51 -13.53 14.17
C ARG A 195 -5.04 -13.88 13.90
N MET A 196 -4.19 -12.88 13.66
CA MET A 196 -2.76 -13.09 13.42
C MET A 196 -2.05 -13.61 14.67
N LYS A 197 -2.39 -13.10 15.86
CA LYS A 197 -1.88 -13.58 17.15
C LYS A 197 -2.13 -15.08 17.32
N GLN A 198 -3.34 -15.55 17.01
CA GLN A 198 -3.67 -16.97 17.07
C GLN A 198 -2.86 -17.80 16.07
N LEU A 199 -2.78 -17.34 14.81
CA LEU A 199 -2.03 -18.03 13.75
C LEU A 199 -0.54 -18.14 14.07
N VAL A 200 0.11 -17.02 14.41
CA VAL A 200 1.53 -16.97 14.74
C VAL A 200 1.84 -17.82 15.99
N SER A 201 0.96 -17.81 17.00
CA SER A 201 1.12 -18.69 18.18
C SER A 201 1.08 -20.18 17.83
N GLN A 202 0.20 -20.57 16.90
CA GLN A 202 0.10 -21.96 16.42
C GLN A 202 1.32 -22.37 15.58
N LYS A 203 2.00 -21.39 14.96
CA LYS A 203 3.14 -21.59 14.08
C LYS A 203 4.49 -21.24 14.71
N LYS A 204 4.55 -21.01 16.02
CA LYS A 204 5.75 -20.55 16.73
C LYS A 204 7.04 -21.33 16.46
N ASP A 205 6.93 -22.64 16.21
CA ASP A 205 8.09 -23.51 15.96
C ASP A 205 8.57 -23.42 14.50
N ASP A 206 7.68 -23.05 13.57
CA ASP A 206 7.96 -22.90 12.13
C ASP A 206 8.27 -21.44 11.73
N TRP A 207 7.68 -20.46 12.41
CA TRP A 207 7.71 -19.02 12.12
C TRP A 207 8.39 -18.25 13.25
N THR A 208 9.64 -18.60 13.51
CA THR A 208 10.43 -18.13 14.66
C THR A 208 10.49 -16.61 14.75
N TYR A 209 10.83 -15.93 13.64
CA TYR A 209 10.91 -14.47 13.62
C TYR A 209 9.55 -13.81 13.88
N GLU A 210 8.47 -14.28 13.25
CA GLU A 210 7.15 -13.68 13.47
C GLU A 210 6.68 -13.86 14.91
N TYR A 211 6.95 -15.02 15.52
CA TYR A 211 6.62 -15.25 16.93
C TYR A 211 7.41 -14.32 17.85
N GLU A 212 8.73 -14.21 17.65
CA GLU A 212 9.59 -13.29 18.41
C GLU A 212 9.13 -11.84 18.25
N TYR A 213 8.79 -11.42 17.02
CA TYR A 213 8.23 -10.10 16.75
C TYR A 213 6.96 -9.82 17.58
N PHE A 214 6.04 -10.78 17.69
CA PHE A 214 4.84 -10.60 18.52
C PHE A 214 5.14 -10.53 20.02
N VAL A 215 6.13 -11.28 20.51
CA VAL A 215 6.60 -11.21 21.90
C VAL A 215 7.24 -9.85 22.19
N GLU A 216 8.09 -9.35 21.29
CA GLU A 216 8.74 -8.04 21.42
C GLU A 216 7.72 -6.89 21.42
N LYS A 217 6.67 -6.99 20.60
CA LYS A 217 5.54 -6.05 20.58
C LYS A 217 4.62 -6.17 21.79
N LYS A 218 4.82 -7.18 22.66
CA LYS A 218 3.96 -7.50 23.81
C LYS A 218 2.51 -7.77 23.42
N TRP A 219 2.32 -8.41 22.26
CA TRP A 219 1.01 -8.85 21.78
C TRP A 219 0.68 -10.27 22.24
N LEU A 220 1.71 -11.03 22.63
CA LEU A 220 1.66 -12.34 23.30
C LEU A 220 2.13 -12.21 24.74
#